data_AF-A0A0G0P5G4-F1
#
_entry.id   AF-A0A0G0P5G4-F1
#
_cell.length_a   1.000
_cell.length_b   1.000
_cell.length_c   1.000
_cell.angle_alpha   90.00
_cell.angle_beta   90.00
_cell.angle_gamma   90.00
#
_symmetry.space_group_name_H-M   'P 1'
#
loop_
_entity.id
_entity.type
_entity.pdbx_description
1 polymer ?
#
loop_
_entity_poly.entity_id
_entity_poly.type
_entity_poly.pdbx_seq_one_letter_code
_entity_poly.pdbx_strand_id
1 'polypeptide(L)'
;MSNKENFLNCYQDLQRAAVSYIKNPKGSTHILFIDHALKILEKLGDRKANLFKIRIVDLKRKLKSTKKASSHNLADEILTIGLLLKPS
;
A
#
# COMPACT_ATOMS: atom_id res chain seq x y z
N MET A 1 10.01 -15.77 8.17
CA MET A 1 8.71 -15.08 8.32
C MET A 1 7.64 -15.93 7.69
N SER A 2 6.54 -16.13 8.40
CA SER A 2 5.36 -16.80 7.87
C SER A 2 4.62 -15.92 6.86
N ASN A 3 3.77 -16.51 6.01
CA ASN A 3 2.90 -15.74 5.12
C ASN A 3 1.99 -14.79 5.91
N LYS A 4 1.55 -15.20 7.11
CA LYS A 4 0.74 -14.38 8.02
C LYS A 4 1.49 -13.10 8.44
N GLU A 5 2.75 -13.23 8.84
CA GLU A 5 3.59 -12.09 9.21
C GLU A 5 3.86 -11.17 8.02
N ASN A 6 4.14 -11.73 6.84
CA ASN A 6 4.34 -10.95 5.62
C ASN A 6 3.10 -10.12 5.26
N PHE A 7 1.90 -10.73 5.31
CA PHE A 7 0.65 -10.01 5.08
C PHE A 7 0.37 -8.94 6.15
N LEU A 8 0.68 -9.22 7.42
CA LEU A 8 0.58 -8.23 8.49
C LEU A 8 1.51 -7.03 8.26
N ASN A 9 2.75 -7.27 7.81
CA ASN A 9 3.69 -6.21 7.48
C ASN A 9 3.18 -5.35 6.32
N CYS A 10 2.66 -5.97 5.25
CA CYS A 10 2.00 -5.23 4.16
C CYS A 10 0.84 -4.36 4.66
N TYR A 11 -0.01 -4.92 5.54
CA TYR A 11 -1.10 -4.16 6.15
C TYR A 11 -0.56 -2.93 6.89
N GLN A 12 0.42 -3.10 7.77
CA GLN A 12 0.98 -2.00 8.56
C GLN A 12 1.66 -0.95 7.68
N ASP A 13 2.38 -1.35 6.62
CA ASP A 13 3.02 -0.41 5.71
C ASP A 13 1.99 0.40 4.93
N LEU A 14 0.89 -0.21 4.50
CA LEU A 14 -0.20 0.53 3.87
C LEU A 14 -0.86 1.50 4.86
N GLN A 15 -1.04 1.15 6.14
CA GLN A 15 -1.49 2.10 7.16
C GLN A 15 -0.52 3.29 7.30
N ARG A 16 0.79 3.04 7.36
CA ARG A 16 1.82 4.09 7.44
C ARG A 16 1.86 4.94 6.16
N ALA A 17 1.66 4.33 5.00
CA ALA A 17 1.59 5.02 3.71
C ALA A 17 0.40 5.98 3.67
N ALA A 18 -0.79 5.55 4.09
CA ALA A 18 -1.98 6.41 4.14
C ALA A 18 -1.77 7.62 5.06
N VAL A 19 -1.29 7.39 6.29
CA VAL A 19 -1.05 8.47 7.26
C VAL A 19 0.01 9.45 6.75
N SER A 20 1.12 8.96 6.21
CA SER A 20 2.18 9.83 5.68
C SER A 20 1.75 10.57 4.41
N TYR A 21 0.91 9.97 3.57
CA TYR A 21 0.36 10.64 2.39
C TYR A 21 -0.59 11.77 2.77
N ILE A 22 -1.50 11.58 3.72
CA ILE A 22 -2.38 12.65 4.21
C ILE A 22 -1.56 13.81 4.79
N LYS A 23 -0.58 13.51 5.64
CA LYS A 23 0.26 14.53 6.29
C LYS A 23 1.14 15.30 5.30
N ASN A 24 1.71 14.61 4.32
CA ASN A 24 2.58 15.22 3.31
C ASN A 24 2.42 14.55 1.93
N PRO A 25 1.40 14.96 1.15
CA PRO A 25 1.11 14.35 -0.16
C PRO A 25 2.22 14.55 -1.20
N LYS A 26 3.06 15.58 -1.03
CA LYS A 26 4.18 15.88 -1.92
C LYS A 26 5.48 15.19 -1.50
N GLY A 27 5.54 14.62 -0.30
CA GLY A 27 6.70 13.89 0.21
C GLY A 27 6.87 12.54 -0.48
N SER A 28 7.95 11.83 -0.17
CA SER A 28 8.22 10.50 -0.73
C SER A 28 8.02 9.35 0.26
N THR A 29 7.79 9.65 1.55
CA THR A 29 7.72 8.64 2.62
C THR A 29 6.65 7.58 2.36
N HIS A 30 5.47 7.98 1.89
CA HIS A 30 4.40 7.04 1.56
C HIS A 30 4.78 6.09 0.41
N ILE A 31 5.62 6.55 -0.53
CA ILE A 31 6.15 5.71 -1.61
C ILE A 31 7.10 4.65 -1.07
N LEU A 32 7.93 4.98 -0.06
CA LEU A 32 8.84 4.01 0.56
C LEU A 32 8.07 2.85 1.20
N PHE A 33 6.99 3.14 1.92
CA PHE A 33 6.13 2.10 2.52
C PHE A 33 5.42 1.26 1.45
N ILE A 34 4.89 1.88 0.41
CA ILE A 34 4.27 1.18 -0.73
C ILE A 34 5.29 0.27 -1.42
N ASP A 35 6.51 0.73 -1.62
CA ASP A 35 7.57 -0.05 -2.27
C ASP A 35 8.03 -1.23 -1.41
N HIS A 36 8.04 -1.06 -0.09
CA HIS A 36 8.32 -2.16 0.82
C HIS A 36 7.20 -3.22 0.77
N ALA A 37 5.92 -2.80 0.82
CA ALA A 37 4.79 -3.72 0.69
C ALA A 37 4.81 -4.48 -0.66
N LEU A 38 5.14 -3.80 -1.77
CA LEU A 38 5.29 -4.45 -3.08
C LEU A 38 6.39 -5.52 -3.08
N LYS A 39 7.55 -5.25 -2.47
CA LYS A 39 8.65 -6.24 -2.36
C LYS A 39 8.23 -7.46 -1.55
N ILE A 40 7.43 -7.29 -0.49
CA ILE A 40 6.91 -8.42 0.29
C ILE A 40 5.95 -9.26 -0.57
N LEU A 41 5.01 -8.62 -1.26
CA LEU A 41 4.04 -9.32 -2.12
C LEU A 41 4.71 -10.05 -3.29
N GLU A 42 5.76 -9.46 -3.87
CA GLU A 42 6.56 -10.10 -4.91
C GLU A 42 7.27 -11.37 -4.40
N LYS A 43 7.83 -11.31 -3.18
CA LYS A 43 8.46 -12.47 -2.53
C LYS A 43 7.46 -13.60 -2.21
N LEU A 44 6.23 -13.26 -1.83
CA LEU A 44 5.19 -14.24 -1.54
C LEU A 44 4.76 -15.01 -2.80
N GLY A 45 4.59 -14.32 -3.93
CA GLY A 45 4.39 -14.92 -5.25
C GLY A 45 3.07 -15.68 -5.46
N ASP A 46 2.26 -15.91 -4.43
CA ASP A 46 0.99 -16.62 -4.53
C ASP A 46 -0.10 -15.80 -5.26
N ARG A 47 -1.20 -16.46 -5.62
CA ARG A 47 -2.31 -15.83 -6.36
C ARG A 47 -2.89 -14.61 -5.65
N LYS A 48 -3.04 -14.68 -4.32
CA LYS A 48 -3.57 -13.57 -3.51
C LYS A 48 -2.56 -12.42 -3.52
N ALA A 49 -1.28 -12.71 -3.30
CA ALA A 49 -0.21 -11.72 -3.30
C ALA A 49 -0.11 -10.97 -4.65
N ASN A 50 -0.19 -11.70 -5.77
CA ASN A 50 -0.15 -11.11 -7.11
C ASN A 50 -1.35 -10.18 -7.39
N LEU A 51 -2.55 -10.54 -6.94
CA LEU A 51 -3.74 -9.69 -7.09
C LEU A 51 -3.54 -8.33 -6.38
N PHE A 52 -3.06 -8.36 -5.14
CA PHE A 52 -2.81 -7.14 -4.39
C PHE A 52 -1.63 -6.33 -4.91
N LYS A 53 -0.59 -7.00 -5.44
CA LYS A 53 0.54 -6.34 -6.10
C LYS A 53 0.05 -5.47 -7.26
N ILE A 54 -0.83 -5.98 -8.11
CA ILE A 54 -1.40 -5.22 -9.24
C ILE A 54 -2.13 -3.96 -8.73
N ARG A 55 -3.02 -4.13 -7.74
CA ARG A 55 -3.79 -3.01 -7.17
C ARG A 55 -2.89 -1.93 -6.56
N ILE A 56 -1.83 -2.32 -5.85
CA ILE A 56 -0.88 -1.39 -5.24
C ILE A 56 -0.01 -0.70 -6.29
N VAL A 57 0.37 -1.38 -7.38
CA VAL A 57 1.07 -0.75 -8.51
C VAL A 57 0.20 0.34 -9.15
N ASP A 58 -1.07 0.07 -9.39
CA ASP A 58 -1.99 1.06 -9.95
C ASP A 58 -2.19 2.25 -9.00
N LEU A 59 -2.30 1.98 -7.69
CA LEU A 59 -2.35 3.02 -6.68
C LEU A 59 -1.07 3.89 -6.67
N LYS A 60 0.12 3.27 -6.78
CA LYS A 60 1.40 4.00 -6.90
C LYS A 60 1.42 4.90 -8.13
N ARG A 61 0.83 4.49 -9.25
CA ARG A 61 0.70 5.32 -10.45
C ARG A 61 -0.22 6.51 -10.21
N LYS A 62 -1.38 6.29 -9.60
CA LYS A 62 -2.33 7.37 -9.24
C LYS A 62 -1.66 8.41 -8.33
N LEU A 63 -0.90 7.97 -7.32
CA LEU A 63 -0.20 8.88 -6.40
C LEU A 63 0.73 9.86 -7.12
N LYS A 64 1.41 9.42 -8.20
CA LYS A 64 2.30 10.27 -9.00
C LYS A 64 1.57 11.31 -9.85
N SER A 65 0.32 11.05 -10.23
CA SER A 65 -0.45 11.92 -11.13
C SER A 65 -1.46 12.84 -10.41
N THR A 66 -1.49 12.81 -9.07
CA THR A 66 -2.63 13.32 -8.31
C THR A 66 -2.49 14.79 -7.85
N LYS A 67 -3.59 15.55 -7.99
CA LYS A 67 -3.78 16.90 -7.43
C LYS A 67 -4.24 16.85 -5.96
N LYS A 68 -4.00 17.92 -5.20
CA LYS A 68 -4.19 18.00 -3.73
C LYS A 68 -5.59 17.58 -3.22
N ALA A 69 -6.66 17.88 -3.96
CA ALA A 69 -8.05 17.60 -3.58
C ALA A 69 -8.41 16.09 -3.49
N SER A 70 -7.68 15.24 -4.20
CA SER A 70 -7.88 13.77 -4.24
C SER A 70 -7.02 12.99 -3.24
N SER A 71 -6.36 13.70 -2.31
CA SER A 71 -5.46 13.08 -1.34
C SER A 71 -6.16 12.15 -0.34
N HIS A 72 -7.35 12.54 0.14
CA HIS A 72 -8.15 11.71 1.05
C HIS A 72 -8.65 10.44 0.37
N ASN A 73 -9.20 10.54 -0.85
CA ASN A 73 -9.70 9.38 -1.61
C ASN A 73 -8.60 8.34 -1.86
N LEU A 74 -7.37 8.78 -2.17
CA LEU A 74 -6.26 7.84 -2.35
C LEU A 74 -5.77 7.26 -1.03
N ALA A 75 -5.80 8.02 0.06
CA ALA A 75 -5.49 7.49 1.38
C ALA A 75 -6.50 6.39 1.79
N ASP A 76 -7.79 6.59 1.54
CA ASP A 76 -8.83 5.59 1.79
C ASP A 76 -8.66 4.35 0.90
N GLU A 77 -8.24 4.52 -0.35
CA GLU A 77 -7.92 3.40 -1.24
C GLU A 77 -6.71 2.60 -0.71
N ILE A 78 -5.66 3.27 -0.22
CA ILE A 78 -4.52 2.62 0.46
C ILE A 78 -5.01 1.80 1.67
N LEU A 79 -5.81 2.41 2.54
CA LEU A 79 -6.32 1.78 3.76
C LEU A 79 -7.19 0.57 3.44
N THR A 80 -8.08 0.69 2.46
CA THR A 80 -8.96 -0.38 2.01
C THR A 80 -8.16 -1.58 1.51
N ILE A 81 -7.13 -1.36 0.70
CA ILE A 81 -6.25 -2.44 0.25
C ILE A 81 -5.54 -3.08 1.46
N GLY A 82 -5.05 -2.28 2.40
CA GLY A 82 -4.43 -2.75 3.63
C GLY A 82 -5.37 -3.66 4.42
N LEU A 83 -6.61 -3.25 4.65
CA LEU A 83 -7.61 -4.04 5.40
C LEU A 83 -7.88 -5.40 4.76
N LEU A 84 -7.94 -5.47 3.43
CA LEU A 84 -8.12 -6.74 2.70
C LEU A 84 -6.90 -7.67 2.75
N LEU A 85 -5.71 -7.11 3.01
CA LEU A 85 -4.47 -7.85 3.24
C LEU A 85 -4.31 -8.32 4.69
N LYS A 86 -5.05 -7.72 5.64
CA LYS A 86 -4.96 -8.07 7.05
C LYS A 86 -5.22 -9.58 7.24
N PRO A 87 -4.27 -10.32 7.83
CA PRO A 87 -4.50 -11.73 8.10
C PRO A 87 -5.56 -11.91 9.19
N SER A 88 -6.45 -12.88 8.99
CA SER A 88 -7.40 -13.39 10.00
C SER A 88 -6.69 -14.19 11.08
#